data_AF-A0A1Y2AFD2-F1
#
_entry.id   AF-A0A1Y2AFD2-F1
#
_cell.length_a   1.000
_cell.length_b   1.000
_cell.length_c   1.000
_cell.angle_alpha   90.00
_cell.angle_beta   90.00
_cell.angle_gamma   90.00
#
_symmetry.space_group_name_H-M   'P 1'
#
loop_
_entity.id
_entity.type
_entity.pdbx_description
1 polymer ?
#
loop_
_entity_poly.entity_id
_entity_poly.type
_entity_poly.pdbx_seq_one_letter_code
_entity_poly.pdbx_strand_id
1 'polypeptide(L)'
;MSTPNTIEQSSFSIPEILSASTDERDKTISIKQVTPDIITFGLPFSRAGLVPLGGRTTAIRVDQADSPVFIYVSHPLTSATKDAISKLGGEVKWLVTPDGEHGMYIEEYTKAYPNAKPIGVSRFKEKKPNVNWAGLFGAGGESQQYGFEPHITLHQVSAHANDELLAIHHPSGTLVEADMLFNLPPTEQYARAGGIPTLFKLFGSGKSMSPGGYLHTQMASAIAKDKELLKKELLPIQQAKWDRIIPCHGDIIETKGKAAWDQVWAKYASL
;
A
#
# COMPACT_ATOMS: atom_id res chain seq x y z
N MET A 1 -18.89 -21.33 -21.91
CA MET A 1 -18.18 -21.81 -20.71
C MET A 1 -16.70 -21.71 -21.01
N SER A 2 -16.07 -20.62 -20.57
CA SER A 2 -14.65 -20.34 -20.81
C SER A 2 -13.87 -20.78 -19.58
N THR A 3 -12.91 -21.67 -19.79
CA THR A 3 -11.97 -22.18 -18.78
C THR A 3 -11.14 -21.04 -18.17
N PRO A 4 -10.90 -21.03 -16.84
CA PRO A 4 -9.93 -20.14 -16.22
C PRO A 4 -8.53 -20.75 -16.34
N ASN A 5 -7.74 -20.24 -17.28
CA ASN A 5 -6.29 -20.38 -17.40
C ASN A 5 -5.80 -18.93 -17.60
N THR A 6 -4.75 -18.40 -16.98
CA THR A 6 -3.54 -19.00 -16.40
C THR A 6 -2.95 -17.91 -15.49
N ILE A 7 -2.06 -18.28 -14.56
CA ILE A 7 -1.18 -17.34 -13.87
C ILE A 7 -0.41 -16.58 -14.97
N GLU A 8 -0.76 -15.32 -15.23
CA GLU A 8 0.02 -14.48 -16.13
C GLU A 8 1.37 -14.25 -15.43
N GLN A 9 2.37 -14.98 -15.93
CA GLN A 9 3.75 -14.79 -15.53
C GLN A 9 4.12 -13.33 -15.71
N SER A 10 4.90 -12.82 -14.76
CA SER A 10 5.44 -11.48 -14.88
C SER A 10 6.14 -11.31 -16.23
N SER A 11 5.95 -10.15 -16.88
CA SER A 11 6.60 -9.85 -18.18
C SER A 11 8.14 -9.90 -18.12
N PHE A 12 8.69 -10.00 -16.91
CA PHE A 12 10.09 -10.15 -16.57
C PHE A 12 10.29 -11.19 -15.45
N SER A 13 11.43 -11.85 -15.41
CA SER A 13 11.74 -12.91 -14.44
C SER A 13 12.09 -12.35 -13.05
N ILE A 14 11.17 -12.46 -12.08
CA ILE A 14 11.40 -12.04 -10.69
C ILE A 14 12.60 -12.78 -10.04
N PRO A 15 12.77 -14.11 -10.21
CA PRO A 15 13.93 -14.81 -9.67
C PRO A 15 15.26 -14.26 -10.19
N GLU A 16 15.32 -13.88 -11.48
CA GLU A 16 16.51 -13.26 -12.07
C GLU A 16 16.83 -11.91 -11.42
N ILE A 17 15.81 -11.04 -11.28
CA ILE A 17 15.96 -9.73 -10.59
C ILE A 17 16.57 -9.92 -9.20
N LEU A 18 16.02 -10.87 -8.42
CA LEU A 18 16.47 -11.12 -7.06
C LEU A 18 17.88 -11.71 -7.00
N SER A 19 18.23 -12.59 -7.94
CA SER A 19 19.57 -13.20 -8.01
C SER A 19 20.66 -12.24 -8.48
N ALA A 20 20.30 -11.23 -9.28
CA ALA A 20 21.22 -10.22 -9.79
C ALA A 20 21.53 -9.12 -8.77
N SER A 21 20.72 -8.98 -7.71
CA SER A 21 20.92 -7.93 -6.72
C SER A 21 22.08 -8.21 -5.78
N THR A 22 22.89 -7.18 -5.54
CA THR A 22 23.95 -7.17 -4.52
C THR A 22 23.53 -6.45 -3.23
N ASP A 23 22.29 -5.95 -3.15
CA ASP A 23 21.78 -5.29 -1.94
C ASP A 23 21.38 -6.34 -0.91
N GLU A 24 22.04 -6.34 0.24
CA GLU A 24 21.79 -7.31 1.32
C GLU A 24 20.33 -7.31 1.80
N ARG A 25 19.63 -6.17 1.67
CA ARG A 25 18.20 -6.05 2.02
C ARG A 25 17.32 -6.92 1.11
N ASP A 26 17.75 -7.21 -0.12
CA ASP A 26 16.99 -8.02 -1.08
C ASP A 26 16.93 -9.52 -0.74
N LYS A 27 17.69 -9.97 0.26
CA LYS A 27 17.61 -11.35 0.77
C LYS A 27 16.22 -11.70 1.32
N THR A 28 15.51 -10.71 1.87
CA THR A 28 14.20 -10.92 2.53
C THR A 28 13.03 -10.28 1.80
N ILE A 29 13.24 -9.51 0.73
CA ILE A 29 12.17 -8.84 -0.02
C ILE A 29 11.41 -9.83 -0.89
N SER A 30 10.12 -10.01 -0.64
CA SER A 30 9.19 -10.63 -1.59
C SER A 30 8.82 -9.64 -2.69
N ILE A 31 8.91 -10.07 -3.95
CA ILE A 31 8.41 -9.31 -5.11
C ILE A 31 7.29 -10.13 -5.72
N LYS A 32 6.12 -9.50 -5.91
CA LYS A 32 4.96 -10.16 -6.53
C LYS A 32 4.35 -9.25 -7.59
N GLN A 33 4.22 -9.77 -8.80
CA GLN A 33 3.37 -9.14 -9.81
C GLN A 33 1.92 -9.55 -9.52
N VAL A 34 1.08 -8.57 -9.18
CA VAL A 34 -0.33 -8.77 -8.79
C VAL A 34 -1.23 -8.70 -10.02
N THR A 35 -0.94 -7.78 -10.93
CA THR A 35 -1.55 -7.65 -12.26
C THR A 35 -0.46 -7.28 -13.28
N PRO A 36 -0.74 -7.24 -14.60
CA PRO A 36 0.21 -6.71 -15.56
C PRO A 36 0.75 -5.31 -15.23
N ASP A 37 -0.02 -4.49 -14.51
CA ASP A 37 0.31 -3.10 -14.19
C ASP A 37 0.69 -2.87 -12.72
N ILE A 38 0.51 -3.85 -11.83
CA ILE A 38 0.75 -3.69 -10.39
C ILE A 38 1.78 -4.71 -9.90
N ILE A 39 2.84 -4.20 -9.28
CA ILE A 39 3.84 -4.99 -8.58
C ILE A 39 3.97 -4.54 -7.13
N THR A 40 4.15 -5.48 -6.22
CA THR A 40 4.32 -5.22 -4.80
C THR A 40 5.68 -5.70 -4.30
N PHE A 41 6.21 -4.97 -3.32
CA PHE A 41 7.47 -5.25 -2.66
C PHE A 41 7.19 -5.43 -1.17
N GLY A 42 7.08 -6.69 -0.74
CA GLY A 42 6.79 -7.07 0.64
C GLY A 42 8.06 -7.42 1.41
N LEU A 43 8.14 -7.07 2.69
CA LEU A 43 9.31 -7.42 3.53
C LEU A 43 8.93 -7.63 5.00
N PRO A 44 9.77 -8.34 5.79
CA PRO A 44 9.48 -8.56 7.20
C PRO A 44 9.59 -7.26 8.00
N PHE A 45 8.49 -6.87 8.65
CA PHE A 45 8.45 -5.70 9.54
C PHE A 45 7.70 -6.04 10.83
N SER A 46 8.33 -5.76 11.97
CA SER A 46 7.76 -5.97 13.29
C SER A 46 7.55 -4.64 14.00
N ARG A 47 6.31 -4.31 14.37
CA ARG A 47 6.01 -3.11 15.15
C ARG A 47 6.61 -3.25 16.55
N ALA A 48 7.39 -2.25 16.95
CA ALA A 48 8.21 -2.25 18.17
C ALA A 48 9.17 -3.45 18.30
N GLY A 49 9.51 -4.12 17.18
CA GLY A 49 10.30 -5.36 17.19
C GLY A 49 9.55 -6.60 17.68
N LEU A 50 8.28 -6.48 18.05
CA LEU A 50 7.53 -7.53 18.74
C LEU A 50 6.38 -8.12 17.91
N VAL A 51 5.63 -7.29 17.19
CA VAL A 51 4.42 -7.73 16.48
C VAL A 51 4.71 -7.80 14.98
N PRO A 52 4.84 -9.00 14.38
CA PRO A 52 5.09 -9.17 12.95
C PRO A 52 3.86 -8.72 12.15
N LEU A 53 3.94 -7.54 11.55
CA LEU A 53 2.88 -6.98 10.69
C LEU A 53 3.21 -7.13 9.21
N GLY A 54 4.50 -7.25 8.87
CA GLY A 54 4.99 -7.17 7.51
C GLY A 54 4.88 -5.75 6.96
N GLY A 55 5.49 -5.51 5.82
CA GLY A 55 5.52 -4.20 5.18
C GLY A 55 5.43 -4.29 3.68
N ARG A 56 4.77 -3.35 3.00
CA ARG A 56 4.60 -3.37 1.54
C ARG A 56 4.68 -1.99 0.90
N THR A 57 5.48 -1.87 -0.15
CA THR A 57 5.38 -0.79 -1.16
C THR A 57 4.69 -1.35 -2.40
N THR A 58 3.91 -0.52 -3.09
CA THR A 58 3.19 -0.91 -4.31
C THR A 58 3.56 0.04 -5.44
N ALA A 59 4.02 -0.49 -6.58
CA ALA A 59 4.25 0.27 -7.79
C ALA A 59 3.19 -0.08 -8.84
N ILE A 60 2.70 0.94 -9.53
CA ILE A 60 1.59 0.85 -10.48
C ILE A 60 2.02 1.55 -11.78
N ARG A 61 2.03 0.82 -12.89
CA ARG A 61 2.09 1.44 -14.22
C ARG A 61 0.75 2.09 -14.50
N VAL A 62 0.78 3.38 -14.81
CA VAL A 62 -0.42 4.14 -15.17
C VAL A 62 -0.60 4.06 -16.69
N ASP A 63 -1.82 3.75 -17.13
CA ASP A 63 -2.19 3.65 -18.55
C ASP A 63 -2.25 5.04 -19.21
N GLN A 64 -1.07 5.58 -19.48
CA GLN A 64 -0.84 6.87 -20.13
C GLN A 64 0.32 6.75 -21.12
N ALA A 65 0.50 7.78 -21.95
CA ALA A 65 1.67 7.90 -22.81
C ALA A 65 2.96 7.71 -22.01
N ASP A 66 3.87 6.89 -22.55
CA ASP A 66 5.15 6.50 -21.94
C ASP A 66 5.02 5.65 -20.66
N SER A 67 3.82 5.16 -20.32
CA SER A 67 3.56 4.21 -19.23
C SER A 67 4.21 4.60 -17.89
N PRO A 68 3.98 5.83 -17.37
CA PRO A 68 4.66 6.31 -16.17
C PRO A 68 4.27 5.48 -14.94
N VAL A 69 5.15 5.50 -13.95
CA VAL A 69 4.96 4.72 -12.71
C VAL A 69 4.54 5.62 -11.56
N PHE A 70 3.48 5.19 -10.88
CA PHE A 70 3.03 5.66 -9.58
C PHE A 70 3.54 4.71 -8.50
N ILE A 71 4.10 5.22 -7.40
CA ILE A 71 4.57 4.39 -6.28
C ILE A 71 3.89 4.82 -4.99
N TYR A 72 3.25 3.86 -4.32
CA TYR A 72 2.74 3.98 -2.96
C TYR A 72 3.84 3.56 -1.97
N VAL A 73 4.59 4.55 -1.48
CA VAL A 73 5.90 4.41 -0.84
C VAL A 73 5.77 4.17 0.66
N SER A 74 6.19 2.99 1.11
CA SER A 74 6.09 2.59 2.51
C SER A 74 7.41 2.01 3.05
N HIS A 75 8.24 1.44 2.17
CA HIS A 75 9.36 0.57 2.52
C HIS A 75 10.60 0.84 1.63
N PRO A 76 11.82 0.39 2.02
CA PRO A 76 13.06 0.83 1.38
C PRO A 76 13.14 0.61 -0.13
N LEU A 77 13.89 1.47 -0.79
CA LEU A 77 14.22 1.33 -2.20
C LEU A 77 15.56 0.59 -2.33
N THR A 78 15.51 -0.64 -2.86
CA THR A 78 16.67 -1.53 -3.02
C THR A 78 17.03 -1.69 -4.49
N SER A 79 18.14 -2.37 -4.78
CA SER A 79 18.53 -2.67 -6.16
C SER A 79 17.49 -3.52 -6.90
N ALA A 80 16.94 -4.56 -6.25
CA ALA A 80 15.92 -5.40 -6.86
C ALA A 80 14.59 -4.65 -7.07
N THR A 81 14.15 -3.82 -6.12
CA THR A 81 12.90 -3.08 -6.30
C THR A 81 13.04 -2.00 -7.37
N LYS A 82 14.19 -1.33 -7.48
CA LYS A 82 14.50 -0.42 -8.60
C LYS A 82 14.44 -1.10 -9.96
N ASP A 83 15.07 -2.27 -10.10
CA ASP A 83 15.06 -3.00 -11.38
C ASP A 83 13.64 -3.45 -11.73
N ALA A 84 12.88 -3.98 -10.76
CA ALA A 84 11.49 -4.36 -10.96
C ALA A 84 10.61 -3.16 -11.37
N ILE A 85 10.78 -1.99 -10.74
CA ILE A 85 10.09 -0.74 -11.13
C ILE A 85 10.47 -0.34 -12.56
N SER A 86 11.74 -0.41 -12.92
CA SER A 86 12.22 -0.07 -14.27
C SER A 86 11.68 -1.01 -15.35
N LYS A 87 11.40 -2.27 -15.02
CA LYS A 87 10.81 -3.23 -15.96
C LYS A 87 9.28 -3.14 -16.01
N LEU A 88 8.65 -2.58 -14.98
CA LEU A 88 7.19 -2.39 -14.94
C LEU A 88 6.72 -1.36 -15.98
N GLY A 89 7.42 -0.23 -16.08
CA GLY A 89 6.99 0.89 -16.93
C GLY A 89 8.08 1.94 -17.16
N GLY A 90 7.65 3.13 -17.60
CA GLY A 90 8.51 4.27 -17.89
C GLY A 90 8.92 5.05 -16.63
N GLU A 91 9.03 6.37 -16.77
CA GLU A 91 9.50 7.25 -15.68
C GLU A 91 8.59 7.16 -14.45
N VAL A 92 9.21 7.09 -13.26
CA VAL A 92 8.49 7.28 -12.00
C VAL A 92 8.08 8.74 -11.87
N LYS A 93 6.78 9.02 -11.94
CA LYS A 93 6.23 10.38 -11.91
C LYS A 93 5.62 10.76 -10.57
N TRP A 94 5.18 9.80 -9.76
CA TRP A 94 4.50 10.07 -8.49
C TRP A 94 4.98 9.15 -7.38
N LEU A 95 5.23 9.74 -6.21
CA LEU A 95 5.62 9.06 -4.98
C LEU A 95 4.63 9.46 -3.88
N VAL A 96 3.74 8.55 -3.50
CA VAL A 96 2.68 8.82 -2.53
C VAL A 96 2.98 8.10 -1.22
N THR A 97 3.05 8.84 -0.11
CA THR A 97 3.13 8.22 1.21
C THR A 97 1.74 7.82 1.71
N PRO A 98 1.59 6.61 2.29
CA PRO A 98 0.29 6.08 2.70
C PRO A 98 -0.43 6.86 3.81
N ASP A 99 0.31 7.37 4.78
CA ASP A 99 -0.21 8.09 5.94
C ASP A 99 0.95 8.85 6.62
N GLY A 100 0.71 9.44 7.80
CA GLY A 100 1.70 10.15 8.59
C GLY A 100 2.77 9.32 9.31
N GLU A 101 2.73 7.98 9.24
CA GLU A 101 3.70 7.05 9.83
C GLU A 101 4.52 6.29 8.78
N HIS A 102 4.03 6.19 7.54
CA HIS A 102 4.65 5.48 6.41
C HIS A 102 5.60 6.35 5.56
N GLY A 103 6.05 7.48 6.08
CA GLY A 103 7.00 8.38 5.39
C GLY A 103 8.47 8.06 5.67
N MET A 104 8.81 6.92 6.25
CA MET A 104 10.17 6.62 6.69
C MET A 104 11.17 6.65 5.52
N TYR A 105 10.77 6.11 4.37
CA TYR A 105 11.66 5.90 3.21
C TYR A 105 11.48 6.91 2.08
N ILE A 106 10.57 7.88 2.20
CA ILE A 106 10.26 8.80 1.09
C ILE A 106 11.50 9.53 0.55
N GLU A 107 12.44 9.92 1.41
CA GLU A 107 13.68 10.60 1.01
C GLU A 107 14.59 9.73 0.14
N GLU A 108 14.60 8.40 0.33
CA GLU A 108 15.33 7.48 -0.55
C GLU A 108 14.75 7.49 -1.97
N TYR A 109 13.42 7.54 -2.07
CA TYR A 109 12.71 7.55 -3.35
C TYR A 109 12.84 8.90 -4.06
N THR A 110 12.69 10.02 -3.36
CA THR A 110 12.85 11.35 -3.98
C THR A 110 14.27 11.60 -4.45
N LYS A 111 15.27 11.06 -3.74
CA LYS A 111 16.66 11.08 -4.21
C LYS A 111 16.88 10.24 -5.46
N ALA A 112 16.25 9.08 -5.55
CA ALA A 112 16.38 8.19 -6.71
C ALA A 112 15.58 8.66 -7.93
N TYR A 113 14.46 9.35 -7.71
CA TYR A 113 13.54 9.84 -8.74
C TYR A 113 13.31 11.34 -8.55
N PRO A 114 14.31 12.20 -8.83
CA PRO A 114 14.26 13.62 -8.51
C PRO A 114 13.18 14.41 -9.27
N ASN A 115 12.68 13.89 -10.38
CA ASN A 115 11.59 14.49 -11.16
C ASN A 115 10.19 14.05 -10.69
N ALA A 116 10.11 13.02 -9.84
CA ALA A 116 8.83 12.52 -9.36
C ALA A 116 8.20 13.52 -8.39
N LYS A 117 6.88 13.62 -8.41
CA LYS A 117 6.08 14.44 -7.51
C LYS A 117 5.84 13.71 -6.18
N PRO A 118 6.41 14.16 -5.06
CA PRO A 118 6.13 13.57 -3.75
C PRO A 118 4.80 14.10 -3.23
N ILE A 119 3.90 13.21 -2.83
CA ILE A 119 2.56 13.53 -2.33
C ILE A 119 2.38 12.79 -1.01
N GLY A 120 1.80 13.46 -0.02
CA GLY A 120 1.61 12.86 1.30
C GLY A 120 0.56 13.59 2.11
N VAL A 121 0.67 13.53 3.42
CA VAL A 121 -0.25 14.17 4.37
C VAL A 121 0.42 15.28 5.17
N SER A 122 -0.38 16.23 5.66
CA SER A 122 0.06 17.47 6.30
C SER A 122 1.07 17.26 7.44
N ARG A 123 1.02 16.12 8.14
CA ARG A 123 1.99 15.73 9.18
C ARG A 123 3.44 15.74 8.70
N PHE A 124 3.69 15.53 7.39
CA PHE A 124 5.04 15.56 6.84
C PHE A 124 5.62 16.94 6.63
N LYS A 125 4.80 18.00 6.70
CA LYS A 125 5.30 19.38 6.65
C LYS A 125 6.38 19.62 7.71
N GLU A 126 6.16 19.09 8.91
CA GLU A 126 7.10 19.21 10.03
C GLU A 126 8.02 17.99 10.16
N LYS A 127 7.50 16.77 9.97
CA LYS A 127 8.28 15.54 10.14
C LYS A 127 9.34 15.30 9.04
N LYS A 128 9.11 15.84 7.84
CA LYS A 128 9.94 15.63 6.64
C LYS A 128 10.15 16.95 5.88
N PRO A 129 10.76 17.96 6.51
CA PRO A 129 10.86 19.31 5.94
C PRO A 129 11.79 19.39 4.73
N ASN A 130 12.64 18.37 4.52
CA ASN A 130 13.60 18.31 3.41
C ASN A 130 13.00 17.77 2.11
N VAL A 131 11.77 17.24 2.16
CA VAL A 131 11.09 16.73 0.96
C VAL A 131 10.36 17.88 0.29
N ASN A 132 10.64 18.10 -1.00
CA ASN A 132 9.91 19.06 -1.83
C ASN A 132 8.55 18.47 -2.24
N TRP A 133 7.58 18.54 -1.33
CA TRP A 133 6.23 17.99 -1.55
C TRP A 133 5.50 18.73 -2.67
N ALA A 134 5.02 17.99 -3.67
CA ALA A 134 4.10 18.49 -4.69
C ALA A 134 2.72 18.77 -4.09
N GLY A 135 2.31 18.01 -3.07
CA GLY A 135 1.09 18.28 -2.34
C GLY A 135 0.99 17.49 -1.04
N LEU A 136 0.40 18.13 -0.03
CA LEU A 136 0.13 17.55 1.27
C LEU A 136 -1.37 17.62 1.53
N PHE A 137 -2.01 16.46 1.64
CA PHE A 137 -3.42 16.31 1.99
C PHE A 137 -3.65 16.77 3.44
N GLY A 138 -4.73 17.50 3.68
CA GLY A 138 -4.97 18.23 4.93
C GLY A 138 -4.18 19.55 5.02
N ALA A 139 -3.54 19.96 3.94
CA ALA A 139 -2.87 21.24 3.76
C ALA A 139 -3.04 21.79 2.33
N GLY A 140 -4.17 21.47 1.68
CA GLY A 140 -4.54 21.96 0.35
C GLY A 140 -4.11 21.05 -0.82
N GLY A 141 -3.37 19.97 -0.55
CA GLY A 141 -3.00 18.98 -1.57
C GLY A 141 -4.21 18.27 -2.18
N GLU A 142 -5.28 18.11 -1.42
CA GLU A 142 -6.53 17.46 -1.83
C GLU A 142 -7.30 18.24 -2.93
N SER A 143 -7.00 19.53 -3.12
CA SER A 143 -7.66 20.36 -4.13
C SER A 143 -6.96 20.34 -5.50
N GLN A 144 -5.87 19.60 -5.62
CA GLN A 144 -5.02 19.59 -6.82
C GLN A 144 -5.33 18.40 -7.73
N GLN A 145 -4.92 18.52 -8.98
CA GLN A 145 -4.81 17.40 -9.92
C GLN A 145 -3.33 17.15 -10.19
N TYR A 146 -2.91 15.90 -10.02
CA TYR A 146 -1.48 15.55 -10.12
C TYR A 146 -1.11 14.96 -11.47
N GLY A 147 -2.11 14.54 -12.24
CA GLY A 147 -2.00 14.06 -13.61
C GLY A 147 -2.03 12.54 -13.75
N PHE A 148 -2.23 11.79 -12.66
CA PHE A 148 -2.52 10.35 -12.73
C PHE A 148 -4.03 10.08 -12.85
N GLU A 149 -4.86 11.07 -12.55
CA GLU A 149 -6.31 11.03 -12.73
C GLU A 149 -6.67 10.93 -14.22
N PRO A 150 -7.74 10.20 -14.60
CA PRO A 150 -8.68 9.48 -13.73
C PRO A 150 -8.27 8.03 -13.41
N HIS A 151 -7.11 7.54 -13.88
CA HIS A 151 -6.70 6.14 -13.70
C HIS A 151 -6.50 5.77 -12.23
N ILE A 152 -5.95 6.70 -11.45
CA ILE A 152 -5.82 6.58 -10.00
C ILE A 152 -6.55 7.75 -9.34
N THR A 153 -7.19 7.50 -8.20
CA THR A 153 -7.70 8.57 -7.31
C THR A 153 -7.15 8.39 -5.91
N LEU A 154 -6.79 9.49 -5.26
CA LEU A 154 -6.42 9.50 -3.84
C LEU A 154 -7.61 9.90 -2.96
N HIS A 155 -7.75 9.26 -1.81
CA HIS A 155 -8.81 9.51 -0.84
C HIS A 155 -8.19 9.66 0.55
N GLN A 156 -8.31 10.84 1.14
CA GLN A 156 -7.86 11.07 2.52
C GLN A 156 -8.92 10.61 3.51
N VAL A 157 -8.46 9.95 4.58
CA VAL A 157 -9.24 9.70 5.79
C VAL A 157 -8.51 10.38 6.96
N SER A 158 -8.76 11.68 7.13
CA SER A 158 -8.17 12.49 8.21
C SER A 158 -8.80 12.19 9.58
N ALA A 159 -9.96 11.54 9.60
CA ALA A 159 -10.54 11.00 10.82
C ALA A 159 -9.72 9.84 11.43
N HIS A 160 -8.85 9.21 10.64
CA HIS A 160 -7.90 8.22 11.11
C HIS A 160 -6.74 8.91 11.84
N ALA A 161 -6.28 8.35 12.96
CA ALA A 161 -5.22 8.94 13.80
C ALA A 161 -3.89 9.20 13.06
N ASN A 162 -3.65 8.53 11.92
CA ASN A 162 -2.46 8.72 11.10
C ASN A 162 -2.64 9.66 9.91
N ASP A 163 -3.83 10.19 9.63
CA ASP A 163 -4.21 10.81 8.36
C ASP A 163 -3.92 9.85 7.19
N GLU A 164 -4.83 8.91 6.92
CA GLU A 164 -4.63 7.94 5.83
C GLU A 164 -4.84 8.60 4.47
N LEU A 165 -4.13 8.11 3.46
CA LEU A 165 -4.22 8.56 2.08
C LEU A 165 -4.25 7.36 1.15
N LEU A 166 -5.44 6.82 0.92
CA LEU A 166 -5.64 5.61 0.13
C LEU A 166 -5.58 5.92 -1.36
N ALA A 167 -5.14 4.95 -2.16
CA ALA A 167 -5.15 5.04 -3.62
C ALA A 167 -6.08 3.98 -4.23
N ILE A 168 -6.92 4.38 -5.19
CA ILE A 168 -7.74 3.45 -5.97
C ILE A 168 -7.23 3.44 -7.41
N HIS A 169 -6.73 2.30 -7.87
CA HIS A 169 -6.41 2.08 -9.28
C HIS A 169 -7.64 1.54 -10.01
N HIS A 170 -8.37 2.45 -10.66
CA HIS A 170 -9.67 2.19 -11.29
C HIS A 170 -9.64 1.14 -12.40
N PRO A 171 -8.65 1.14 -13.33
CA PRO A 171 -8.59 0.13 -14.39
C PRO A 171 -8.63 -1.31 -13.86
N SER A 172 -7.93 -1.57 -12.75
CA SER A 172 -7.87 -2.90 -12.13
C SER A 172 -8.90 -3.16 -11.03
N GLY A 173 -9.63 -2.12 -10.59
CA GLY A 173 -10.50 -2.20 -9.42
C GLY A 173 -9.75 -2.57 -8.13
N THR A 174 -8.61 -1.92 -7.87
CA THR A 174 -7.74 -2.23 -6.72
C THR A 174 -7.65 -1.03 -5.78
N LEU A 175 -7.99 -1.25 -4.51
CA LEU A 175 -7.72 -0.34 -3.40
C LEU A 175 -6.33 -0.64 -2.81
N VAL A 176 -5.52 0.39 -2.61
CA VAL A 176 -4.22 0.33 -1.94
C VAL A 176 -4.30 1.23 -0.72
N GLU A 177 -3.95 0.71 0.45
CA GLU A 177 -4.13 1.40 1.74
C GLU A 177 -3.08 0.97 2.78
N ALA A 178 -2.93 1.74 3.85
CA ALA A 178 -1.99 1.43 4.94
C ALA A 178 -2.65 0.80 6.16
N ASP A 179 -3.18 1.64 7.06
CA ASP A 179 -3.66 1.20 8.38
C ASP A 179 -5.19 1.13 8.51
N MET A 180 -5.91 1.27 7.39
CA MET A 180 -7.36 1.10 7.39
C MET A 180 -7.76 -0.37 7.51
N LEU A 181 -6.99 -1.29 6.91
CA LEU A 181 -7.29 -2.71 7.03
C LEU A 181 -5.99 -3.51 7.11
N PHE A 182 -5.89 -4.36 8.13
CA PHE A 182 -4.81 -5.33 8.19
C PHE A 182 -5.38 -6.67 7.76
N ASN A 183 -4.60 -7.45 7.01
CA ASN A 183 -4.98 -8.80 6.61
C ASN A 183 -3.92 -9.80 7.06
N LEU A 184 -3.68 -9.86 8.37
CA LEU A 184 -2.73 -10.79 8.95
C LEU A 184 -3.25 -12.24 8.87
N PRO A 185 -2.38 -13.26 8.76
CA PRO A 185 -0.92 -13.20 8.85
C PRO A 185 -0.21 -12.55 7.65
N PRO A 186 1.00 -11.98 7.83
CA PRO A 186 1.80 -11.41 6.74
C PRO A 186 2.66 -12.47 6.05
N THR A 187 2.01 -13.50 5.49
CA THR A 187 2.70 -14.69 4.96
C THR A 187 3.62 -14.33 3.80
N GLU A 188 3.14 -13.56 2.84
CA GLU A 188 3.90 -13.11 1.66
C GLU A 188 5.14 -12.30 2.10
N GLN A 189 4.94 -11.38 3.03
CA GLN A 189 5.96 -10.42 3.48
C GLN A 189 7.07 -11.09 4.30
N TYR A 190 6.81 -12.26 4.88
CA TYR A 190 7.81 -13.07 5.60
C TYR A 190 8.31 -14.29 4.80
N ALA A 191 7.82 -14.52 3.58
CA ALA A 191 8.10 -15.73 2.81
C ALA A 191 9.60 -15.95 2.56
N ARG A 192 10.37 -14.87 2.38
CA ARG A 192 11.83 -14.91 2.18
C ARG A 192 12.65 -14.63 3.45
N ALA A 193 12.00 -14.54 4.60
CA ALA A 193 12.62 -14.26 5.90
C ALA A 193 12.65 -15.49 6.83
N GLY A 194 12.56 -16.70 6.28
CA GLY A 194 12.40 -17.93 7.08
C GLY A 194 10.96 -18.15 7.58
N GLY A 195 10.01 -17.36 7.08
CA GLY A 195 8.61 -17.41 7.46
C GLY A 195 8.29 -16.61 8.73
N ILE A 196 7.02 -16.63 9.09
CA ILE A 196 6.52 -15.90 10.27
C ILE A 196 7.17 -16.47 11.56
N PRO A 197 7.59 -15.63 12.52
CA PRO A 197 8.20 -16.07 13.77
C PRO A 197 7.36 -17.12 14.52
N THR A 198 7.99 -18.18 15.01
CA THR A 198 7.31 -19.32 15.65
C THR A 198 6.42 -18.91 16.82
N LEU A 199 6.88 -17.99 17.66
CA LEU A 199 6.09 -17.51 18.80
C LEU A 199 4.81 -16.80 18.34
N PHE A 200 4.88 -16.01 17.28
CA PHE A 200 3.70 -15.37 16.70
C PHE A 200 2.73 -16.39 16.11
N LYS A 201 3.23 -17.49 15.52
CA LYS A 201 2.38 -18.62 15.08
C LYS A 201 1.63 -19.26 16.25
N LEU A 202 2.30 -19.48 17.38
CA LEU A 202 1.67 -20.06 18.57
C LEU A 202 0.55 -19.18 19.13
N PHE A 203 0.66 -17.86 18.99
CA PHE A 203 -0.39 -16.90 19.38
C PHE A 203 -1.40 -16.59 18.27
N GLY A 204 -1.59 -17.51 17.33
CA GLY A 204 -2.63 -17.40 16.29
C GLY A 204 -2.25 -16.52 15.10
N SER A 205 -0.96 -16.22 14.91
CA SER A 205 -0.41 -15.51 13.74
C SER A 205 -1.03 -14.15 13.45
N GLY A 206 -1.52 -13.46 14.48
CA GLY A 206 -2.18 -12.17 14.32
C GLY A 206 -3.54 -12.23 13.63
N LYS A 207 -4.18 -13.40 13.50
CA LYS A 207 -5.53 -13.53 12.90
C LYS A 207 -6.58 -12.63 13.56
N SER A 208 -6.41 -12.26 14.83
CA SER A 208 -7.30 -11.30 15.50
C SER A 208 -7.19 -9.88 14.94
N MET A 209 -6.15 -9.58 14.16
CA MET A 209 -5.92 -8.36 13.40
C MET A 209 -6.32 -8.49 11.91
N SER A 210 -6.93 -9.59 11.47
CA SER A 210 -7.51 -9.69 10.12
C SER A 210 -8.91 -9.07 10.08
N PRO A 211 -9.53 -8.92 8.89
CA PRO A 211 -10.94 -8.54 8.79
C PRO A 211 -11.82 -9.46 9.62
N GLY A 212 -12.76 -8.89 10.36
CA GLY A 212 -13.64 -9.61 11.29
C GLY A 212 -12.97 -10.03 12.61
N GLY A 213 -11.66 -9.79 12.76
CA GLY A 213 -10.92 -10.07 13.98
C GLY A 213 -11.26 -9.09 15.11
N TYR A 214 -11.29 -9.61 16.34
CA TYR A 214 -11.63 -8.81 17.54
C TYR A 214 -10.66 -7.65 17.77
N LEU A 215 -9.34 -7.89 17.68
CA LEU A 215 -8.35 -6.83 17.90
C LEU A 215 -8.38 -5.79 16.78
N HIS A 216 -8.60 -6.20 15.53
CA HIS A 216 -8.78 -5.26 14.41
C HIS A 216 -9.98 -4.36 14.65
N THR A 217 -11.12 -4.92 15.06
CA THR A 217 -12.35 -4.17 15.36
C THR A 217 -12.14 -3.15 16.48
N GLN A 218 -11.40 -3.52 17.52
CA GLN A 218 -11.05 -2.62 18.64
C GLN A 218 -10.11 -1.51 18.16
N MET A 219 -9.08 -1.85 17.39
CA MET A 219 -8.13 -0.89 16.82
C MET A 219 -8.86 0.13 15.94
N ALA A 220 -9.65 -0.34 14.97
CA ALA A 220 -10.45 0.50 14.08
C ALA A 220 -11.35 1.48 14.86
N SER A 221 -11.94 1.03 15.97
CA SER A 221 -12.76 1.90 16.82
C SER A 221 -11.94 2.92 17.62
N ALA A 222 -10.70 2.61 17.98
CA ALA A 222 -9.85 3.48 18.79
C ALA A 222 -9.15 4.56 17.95
N ILE A 223 -8.80 4.24 16.70
CA ILE A 223 -8.14 5.16 15.76
C ILE A 223 -9.13 6.13 15.07
N ALA A 224 -10.41 5.76 15.01
CA ALA A 224 -11.51 6.57 14.49
C ALA A 224 -12.06 7.55 15.55
N LYS A 225 -11.39 8.69 15.75
CA LYS A 225 -11.75 9.66 16.79
C LYS A 225 -13.00 10.47 16.43
N ASP A 226 -13.08 10.96 15.20
CA ASP A 226 -14.25 11.65 14.67
C ASP A 226 -15.05 10.69 13.78
N LYS A 227 -16.09 10.09 14.36
CA LYS A 227 -16.89 9.08 13.66
C LYS A 227 -17.70 9.66 12.52
N GLU A 228 -18.21 10.90 12.63
CA GLU A 228 -19.03 11.51 11.59
C GLU A 228 -18.18 11.95 10.39
N LEU A 229 -17.00 12.52 10.67
CA LEU A 229 -16.02 12.78 9.62
C LEU A 229 -15.58 11.48 8.95
N LEU A 230 -15.31 10.42 9.72
CA LEU A 230 -14.97 9.12 9.16
C LEU A 230 -16.05 8.62 8.20
N LYS A 231 -17.34 8.70 8.54
CA LYS A 231 -18.42 8.26 7.62
C LYS A 231 -18.36 9.01 6.29
N LYS A 232 -18.18 10.33 6.36
CA LYS A 232 -18.10 11.20 5.19
C LYS A 232 -16.90 10.85 4.30
N GLU A 233 -15.74 10.61 4.90
CA GLU A 233 -14.51 10.28 4.19
C GLU A 233 -14.50 8.85 3.62
N LEU A 234 -15.18 7.91 4.29
CA LEU A 234 -15.35 6.54 3.80
C LEU A 234 -16.33 6.44 2.63
N LEU A 235 -17.32 7.33 2.54
CA LEU A 235 -18.35 7.29 1.51
C LEU A 235 -17.81 7.24 0.07
N PRO A 236 -16.91 8.14 -0.38
CA PRO A 236 -16.39 8.09 -1.75
C PRO A 236 -15.57 6.82 -2.02
N ILE A 237 -14.84 6.30 -1.02
CA ILE A 237 -14.10 5.03 -1.13
C ILE A 237 -15.09 3.87 -1.29
N GLN A 238 -16.19 3.86 -0.53
CA GLN A 238 -17.21 2.82 -0.60
C GLN A 238 -18.00 2.86 -1.91
N GLN A 239 -18.25 4.05 -2.46
CA GLN A 239 -18.96 4.23 -3.73
C GLN A 239 -18.09 3.89 -4.96
N ALA A 240 -16.77 4.02 -4.86
CA ALA A 240 -15.86 3.64 -5.93
C ALA A 240 -15.89 2.13 -6.22
N LYS A 241 -15.67 1.78 -7.50
CA LYS A 241 -15.65 0.39 -7.98
C LYS A 241 -14.28 -0.25 -7.78
N TRP A 242 -14.18 -1.17 -6.82
CA TRP A 242 -13.00 -2.00 -6.57
C TRP A 242 -13.40 -3.29 -5.84
N ASP A 243 -12.56 -4.31 -5.94
CA ASP A 243 -12.72 -5.59 -5.23
C ASP A 243 -11.41 -6.13 -4.64
N ARG A 244 -10.25 -5.76 -5.20
CA ARG A 244 -8.95 -6.12 -4.61
C ARG A 244 -8.54 -5.10 -3.56
N ILE A 245 -7.94 -5.56 -2.46
CA ILE A 245 -7.25 -4.70 -1.48
C ILE A 245 -5.79 -5.13 -1.38
N ILE A 246 -4.88 -4.16 -1.50
CA ILE A 246 -3.45 -4.30 -1.21
C ILE A 246 -3.13 -3.47 0.05
N PRO A 247 -3.10 -4.08 1.24
CA PRO A 247 -2.75 -3.39 2.48
C PRO A 247 -1.23 -3.18 2.59
N CYS A 248 -0.76 -2.24 3.42
CA CYS A 248 0.65 -2.21 3.84
C CYS A 248 1.01 -3.41 4.73
N HIS A 249 0.04 -3.89 5.53
CA HIS A 249 0.24 -4.91 6.56
C HIS A 249 -0.64 -6.15 6.32
N GLY A 250 -0.01 -7.30 6.05
CA GLY A 250 -0.71 -8.56 5.79
C GLY A 250 -0.77 -8.97 4.32
N ASP A 251 -1.44 -10.08 4.06
CA ASP A 251 -1.55 -10.66 2.72
C ASP A 251 -2.55 -9.88 1.83
N ILE A 252 -2.34 -9.90 0.52
CA ILE A 252 -3.24 -9.25 -0.45
C ILE A 252 -4.60 -9.95 -0.46
N ILE A 253 -5.68 -9.17 -0.50
CA ILE A 253 -7.05 -9.67 -0.69
C ILE A 253 -7.38 -9.54 -2.18
N GLU A 254 -7.23 -10.63 -2.93
CA GLU A 254 -7.42 -10.63 -4.40
C GLU A 254 -8.87 -10.45 -4.84
N THR A 255 -9.83 -10.94 -4.05
CA THR A 255 -11.27 -10.85 -4.33
C THR A 255 -12.07 -10.70 -3.03
N LYS A 256 -13.31 -10.25 -3.14
CA LYS A 256 -14.21 -9.97 -1.99
C LYS A 256 -13.66 -8.91 -1.04
N GLY A 257 -12.88 -7.98 -1.55
CA GLY A 257 -12.27 -6.91 -0.76
C GLY A 257 -13.33 -6.03 -0.10
N LYS A 258 -14.43 -5.70 -0.80
CA LYS A 258 -15.55 -4.94 -0.19
C LYS A 258 -16.12 -5.69 1.01
N ALA A 259 -16.33 -7.00 0.90
CA ALA A 259 -16.83 -7.80 2.01
C ALA A 259 -15.84 -7.88 3.19
N ALA A 260 -14.53 -7.88 2.92
CA ALA A 260 -13.51 -7.81 3.96
C ALA A 260 -13.48 -6.42 4.62
N TRP A 261 -13.52 -5.35 3.82
CA TRP A 261 -13.60 -3.97 4.27
C TRP A 261 -14.82 -3.74 5.19
N ASP A 262 -15.97 -4.25 4.79
CA ASP A 262 -17.23 -4.11 5.53
C ASP A 262 -17.18 -4.79 6.90
N GLN A 263 -16.40 -5.86 7.07
CA GLN A 263 -16.20 -6.47 8.40
C GLN A 263 -15.52 -5.54 9.40
N VAL A 264 -14.85 -4.49 8.93
CA VAL A 264 -14.20 -3.48 9.76
C VAL A 264 -15.04 -2.20 9.82
N TRP A 265 -15.48 -1.73 8.66
CA TRP A 265 -15.93 -0.35 8.47
C TRP A 265 -17.44 -0.20 8.26
N ALA A 266 -18.22 -1.27 8.04
CA ALA A 266 -19.66 -1.17 7.75
C ALA A 266 -20.44 -0.44 8.85
N LYS A 267 -20.01 -0.56 10.12
CA LYS A 267 -20.63 0.15 11.25
C LYS A 267 -20.50 1.69 11.18
N TYR A 268 -19.63 2.21 10.31
CA TYR A 268 -19.45 3.64 10.05
C TYR A 268 -19.93 4.02 8.64
N ALA A 269 -20.21 3.06 7.77
CA ALA A 269 -20.76 3.29 6.43
C ALA A 269 -22.30 3.28 6.49
N SER A 270 -22.90 4.22 7.22
CA SER A 270 -24.34 4.48 7.04
C SER A 270 -24.51 5.26 5.74
N LEU A 271 -25.08 4.62 4.72
CA LEU A 271 -25.67 5.27 3.55
C LEU A 271 -26.87 6.13 3.96
#